data_AF-A0A3Q0RSM2-F1
#
_entry.id   AF-A0A3Q0RSM2-F1
#
_cell.length_a   1.000
_cell.length_b   1.000
_cell.length_c   1.000
_cell.angle_alpha   90.00
_cell.angle_beta   90.00
_cell.angle_gamma   90.00
#
_symmetry.space_group_name_H-M   'P 1'
#
loop_
_entity.id
_entity.type
_entity.pdbx_description
1 polymer ?
#
loop_
_entity_poly.entity_id
_entity_poly.type
_entity_poly.pdbx_seq_one_letter_code
_entity_poly.pdbx_strand_id
1 'polypeptide(L)'
;MVNSNYYGMDFLYVTPTPVQAARAGNTITALLLYRRKVNREELKPSRVPGTVIPLCAAQCERMFNTTRAPGVETGNVHAQAHTHTHTHTHIHTHVHLEYMQHIKMHFDCCSCS
;
A
#
# COMPACT_ATOMS: atom_id res chain seq x y z
N MET A 1 -8.15 12.72 -12.66
CA MET A 1 -8.39 11.45 -11.94
C MET A 1 -9.28 11.67 -10.69
N VAL A 2 -10.37 12.43 -10.78
CA VAL A 2 -11.05 12.95 -9.57
C VAL A 2 -12.46 12.38 -9.36
N ASN A 3 -13.11 11.90 -10.42
CA ASN A 3 -14.56 11.61 -10.38
C ASN A 3 -14.93 10.26 -9.74
N SER A 4 -14.04 9.26 -9.80
CA SER A 4 -14.30 7.89 -9.34
C SER A 4 -13.23 7.36 -8.39
N ASN A 5 -12.31 8.21 -7.96
CA ASN A 5 -11.22 7.85 -7.07
C ASN A 5 -11.46 8.47 -5.71
N TYR A 6 -11.37 7.64 -4.67
CA TYR A 6 -11.53 8.08 -3.29
C TYR A 6 -10.15 8.29 -2.68
N TYR A 7 -9.97 9.42 -2.01
CA TYR A 7 -8.70 9.83 -1.41
C TYR A 7 -8.84 9.94 0.11
N GLY A 8 -7.88 9.37 0.83
CA GLY A 8 -7.74 9.50 2.28
C GLY A 8 -6.41 10.12 2.64
N MET A 9 -6.37 10.88 3.73
CA MET A 9 -5.15 11.47 4.28
C MET A 9 -4.74 10.70 5.53
N ASP A 10 -3.48 10.24 5.58
CA ASP A 10 -2.93 9.43 6.68
C ASP A 10 -2.93 10.20 8.01
N PHE A 11 -2.43 11.45 8.00
CA PHE A 11 -2.43 12.33 9.16
C PHE A 11 -3.06 13.68 8.84
N LEU A 12 -4.27 13.94 9.36
CA LEU A 12 -4.97 15.21 9.14
C LEU A 12 -4.38 16.38 9.94
N TYR A 13 -3.82 16.12 11.13
CA TYR A 13 -3.43 17.19 12.06
C TYR A 13 -2.05 17.02 12.71
N VAL A 14 -1.31 15.95 12.37
CA VAL A 14 -0.02 15.64 13.02
C VAL A 14 0.99 15.24 11.96
N THR A 15 2.16 15.87 11.97
CA THR A 15 3.28 15.43 11.12
C THR A 15 4.38 14.89 12.04
N PRO A 16 4.52 13.56 12.20
CA PRO A 16 5.43 12.97 13.20
C PRO A 16 6.90 13.27 12.93
N THR A 17 7.26 13.48 11.66
CA THR A 17 8.61 13.91 11.23
C THR A 17 8.51 14.78 9.99
N PRO A 18 9.30 15.86 9.87
CA PRO A 18 9.34 16.68 8.66
C PRO A 18 9.95 15.91 7.46
N VAL A 19 10.73 14.85 7.70
CA VAL A 19 11.44 14.09 6.66
C VAL A 19 10.46 13.23 5.85
N GLN A 20 10.23 13.60 4.59
CA GLN A 20 9.27 12.92 3.69
C GLN A 20 9.63 11.45 3.46
N ALA A 21 10.92 11.15 3.27
CA ALA A 21 11.41 9.79 3.06
C ALA A 21 11.15 8.88 4.27
N ALA A 22 11.29 9.39 5.49
CA ALA A 22 11.01 8.63 6.71
C ALA A 22 9.52 8.29 6.83
N ARG A 23 8.62 9.22 6.48
CA ARG A 23 7.17 8.96 6.45
C ARG A 23 6.81 7.92 5.39
N ALA A 24 7.29 8.11 4.15
CA ALA A 24 7.04 7.18 3.06
C ALA A 24 7.56 5.77 3.37
N GLY A 25 8.76 5.67 3.95
CA GLY A 25 9.35 4.40 4.39
C GLY A 25 8.46 3.68 5.42
N ASN A 26 8.00 4.39 6.45
CA ASN A 26 7.11 3.81 7.46
C ASN A 26 5.78 3.34 6.87
N THR A 27 5.15 4.15 6.01
CA THR A 27 3.90 3.78 5.32
C THR A 27 4.10 2.54 4.46
N ILE A 28 5.18 2.45 3.68
CA ILE A 28 5.50 1.27 2.85
C ILE A 28 5.69 0.03 3.73
N THR A 29 6.44 0.14 4.83
CA THR A 29 6.64 -0.99 5.76
C THR A 29 5.32 -1.48 6.33
N ALA A 30 4.44 -0.58 6.79
CA ALA A 30 3.12 -0.95 7.31
C ALA A 30 2.25 -1.65 6.25
N LEU A 31 2.25 -1.14 5.02
CA LEU A 31 1.53 -1.74 3.89
C LEU A 31 2.04 -3.14 3.55
N LEU A 32 3.36 -3.36 3.54
CA LEU A 32 3.95 -4.67 3.29
C LEU A 32 3.65 -5.68 4.41
N LEU A 33 3.66 -5.24 5.67
CA LEU A 33 3.25 -6.08 6.81
C LEU A 33 1.76 -6.45 6.71
N TYR A 34 0.90 -5.52 6.31
CA TYR A 34 -0.51 -5.80 6.07
C TYR A 34 -0.69 -6.81 4.93
N ARG A 35 0.00 -6.64 3.80
CA ARG A 35 -0.02 -7.59 2.68
C ARG A 35 0.40 -9.00 3.10
N ARG A 36 1.41 -9.12 3.97
CA ARG A 36 1.81 -10.42 4.53
C ARG A 36 0.68 -11.08 5.33
N LYS A 37 -0.05 -10.32 6.14
CA LYS A 37 -1.21 -10.82 6.90
C LYS A 37 -2.36 -11.25 6.00
N VAL A 38 -2.63 -10.51 4.92
CA VAL A 38 -3.62 -10.91 3.89
C VAL A 38 -3.23 -12.25 3.29
N ASN A 39 -2.00 -12.38 2.80
CA ASN A 39 -1.53 -13.59 2.12
C ASN A 39 -1.45 -14.83 3.03
N ARG A 40 -1.29 -14.63 4.35
CA ARG A 40 -1.26 -15.70 5.35
C ARG A 40 -2.63 -15.97 5.99
N GLU A 41 -3.66 -15.24 5.57
CA GLU A 41 -5.00 -15.34 6.15
C GLU A 41 -5.03 -15.05 7.67
N GLU A 42 -4.08 -14.24 8.16
CA GLU A 42 -3.92 -13.87 9.58
C GLU A 42 -4.72 -12.59 9.94
N LEU A 43 -5.51 -12.06 9.01
CA LEU A 43 -6.34 -10.89 9.25
C LEU A 43 -7.51 -11.24 10.17
N LYS A 44 -7.65 -10.46 11.25
CA LYS A 44 -8.82 -10.58 12.13
C LYS A 44 -10.09 -10.20 11.34
N PRO A 45 -11.14 -11.04 11.34
CA PRO A 45 -12.36 -10.74 10.60
C PRO A 45 -13.03 -9.50 11.18
N SER A 46 -13.38 -8.56 10.30
CA SER A 46 -14.22 -7.42 10.65
C SER A 46 -15.65 -7.90 10.88
N ARG A 47 -16.38 -7.24 11.78
CA ARG A 47 -17.77 -7.56 12.12
C ARG A 47 -18.66 -6.34 11.96
N VAL A 48 -19.94 -6.58 11.70
CA VAL A 48 -20.92 -5.49 11.74
C VAL A 48 -20.94 -4.91 13.16
N PRO A 49 -20.79 -3.58 13.33
CA PRO A 49 -20.78 -2.96 14.65
C PRO A 49 -21.97 -3.40 15.52
N GLY A 50 -21.69 -3.80 16.75
CA GLY A 50 -22.73 -4.27 17.69
C GLY A 50 -23.23 -5.70 17.49
N THR A 51 -22.63 -6.48 16.57
CA THR A 51 -23.05 -7.88 16.31
C THR A 51 -21.86 -8.85 16.25
N VAL A 52 -22.16 -10.15 16.23
CA VAL A 52 -21.17 -11.23 16.00
C VAL A 52 -20.98 -11.58 14.52
N ILE A 53 -21.73 -10.95 13.61
CA ILE A 53 -21.79 -11.30 12.19
C ILE A 53 -20.51 -10.81 11.47
N PRO A 54 -19.73 -11.71 10.83
CA PRO A 54 -18.53 -11.33 10.10
C PRO A 54 -18.85 -10.66 8.75
N LEU A 55 -17.99 -9.73 8.34
CA LEU A 55 -18.01 -9.10 7.02
C LEU A 55 -17.13 -9.85 6.02
N CYS A 56 -17.49 -9.80 4.75
CA CYS A 56 -16.67 -10.34 3.67
C CYS A 56 -15.35 -9.57 3.54
N ALA A 57 -14.23 -10.30 3.45
CA ALA A 57 -12.89 -9.74 3.32
C ALA A 57 -12.30 -9.82 1.89
N ALA A 58 -13.09 -10.26 0.89
CA ALA A 58 -12.61 -10.44 -0.49
C ALA A 58 -12.08 -9.15 -1.14
N GLN A 59 -12.45 -7.98 -0.62
CA GLN A 59 -11.89 -6.70 -1.07
C GLN A 59 -10.40 -6.54 -0.71
N CYS A 60 -9.96 -7.14 0.40
CA CYS A 60 -8.57 -7.03 0.88
C CYS A 60 -7.56 -7.65 -0.08
N GLU A 61 -7.96 -8.71 -0.80
CA GLU A 61 -7.15 -9.36 -1.83
C GLU A 61 -6.92 -8.45 -3.05
N ARG A 62 -7.81 -7.50 -3.29
CA ARG A 62 -7.77 -6.59 -4.44
C ARG A 62 -6.99 -5.30 -4.16
N MET A 63 -6.48 -5.13 -2.95
CA MET A 63 -5.82 -3.88 -2.54
C MET A 63 -4.37 -3.78 -3.03
N PHE A 64 -3.72 -4.90 -3.33
CA PHE A 64 -2.35 -4.94 -3.84
C PHE A 64 -2.32 -5.61 -5.22
N ASN A 65 -1.34 -5.23 -6.05
CA ASN A 65 -1.09 -5.80 -7.38
C ASN A 65 -2.29 -5.73 -8.34
N THR A 66 -3.16 -4.73 -8.16
CA THR A 66 -4.28 -4.45 -9.05
C THR A 66 -4.08 -3.10 -9.72
N THR A 67 -4.48 -3.00 -10.99
CA THR A 67 -4.51 -1.74 -11.72
C THR A 67 -5.71 -1.70 -12.66
N ARG A 68 -6.21 -0.50 -12.95
CA ARG A 68 -7.27 -0.31 -13.93
C ARG A 68 -6.65 -0.11 -15.30
N ALA A 69 -6.89 -1.03 -16.21
CA ALA A 69 -6.50 -0.86 -17.60
C ALA A 69 -7.52 0.06 -18.29
N PRO A 70 -7.07 1.13 -18.99
CA PRO A 70 -7.97 1.92 -19.82
C PRO A 70 -8.49 1.04 -20.96
N GLY A 71 -9.80 1.03 -21.17
CA GLY A 71 -10.44 0.37 -22.30
C GLY A 71 -11.28 1.37 -23.09
N VAL A 72 -11.44 1.12 -24.38
CA VAL A 72 -12.12 2.03 -25.34
C VAL A 72 -13.58 2.26 -24.95
N GLU A 73 -14.29 1.21 -24.52
CA GLU A 73 -15.71 1.26 -24.16
C GLU A 73 -15.97 0.95 -22.67
N THR A 74 -15.10 0.18 -22.02
CA THR A 74 -15.23 -0.19 -20.60
C THR A 74 -13.85 -0.34 -19.97
N GLY A 75 -13.66 0.30 -18.81
CA GLY A 75 -12.42 0.16 -18.05
C GLY A 75 -12.43 -1.16 -17.29
N ASN A 76 -11.54 -2.08 -17.65
CA ASN A 76 -11.41 -3.38 -16.99
C ASN A 76 -10.39 -3.27 -15.85
N VAL A 77 -10.70 -3.86 -14.69
CA VAL A 77 -9.72 -4.01 -13.61
C VAL A 77 -8.91 -5.27 -13.90
N HIS A 78 -7.60 -5.10 -14.07
CA HIS A 78 -6.68 -6.22 -14.25
C HIS A 78 -5.99 -6.49 -12.91
N ALA A 79 -6.23 -7.66 -12.34
CA ALA A 79 -5.39 -8.19 -11.27
C ALA A 79 -4.21 -8.89 -11.94
N GLN A 80 -2.98 -8.39 -11.77
CA GLN A 80 -1.82 -9.13 -12.25
C GLN A 80 -1.63 -10.35 -11.35
N ALA A 81 -1.86 -11.55 -11.89
CA ALA A 81 -1.68 -12.82 -11.20
C ALA A 81 -0.21 -13.08 -10.83
N HIS A 82 0.74 -12.35 -11.41
CA HIS A 82 2.15 -12.47 -11.08
C HIS A 82 2.45 -11.80 -9.73
N THR A 83 3.09 -12.56 -8.85
CA THR A 83 3.54 -12.18 -7.51
C THR A 83 4.62 -11.10 -7.57
N HIS A 84 4.29 -9.90 -8.00
CA HIS A 84 5.21 -8.78 -7.97
C HIS A 84 5.56 -8.47 -6.50
N THR A 85 6.84 -8.62 -6.15
CA THR A 85 7.41 -8.36 -4.83
C THR A 85 7.99 -6.94 -4.72
N HIS A 86 7.92 -6.15 -5.79
CA HIS A 86 8.43 -4.78 -5.85
C HIS A 86 7.31 -3.75 -5.66
N THR A 87 7.69 -2.56 -5.19
CA THR A 87 6.79 -1.42 -5.02
C THR A 87 7.30 -0.29 -5.92
N HIS A 88 6.42 0.28 -6.74
CA HIS A 88 6.76 1.44 -7.56
C HIS A 88 6.61 2.72 -6.74
N THR A 89 7.68 3.50 -6.68
CA THR A 89 7.64 4.86 -6.12
C THR A 89 7.74 5.87 -7.26
N HIS A 90 6.78 6.81 -7.27
CA HIS A 90 6.77 7.92 -8.21
C HIS A 90 7.30 9.16 -7.50
N ILE A 91 8.49 9.59 -7.85
CA ILE A 91 9.05 10.91 -7.53
C ILE A 91 8.92 11.79 -8.76
N HIS A 92 8.98 13.12 -8.60
CA HIS A 92 8.78 14.11 -9.67
C HIS A 92 9.26 13.61 -11.05
N THR A 93 8.27 13.29 -11.90
CA THR A 93 8.36 12.77 -13.28
C THR A 93 9.16 11.48 -13.54
N HIS A 94 9.77 10.84 -12.55
CA HIS A 94 10.52 9.59 -12.73
C HIS A 94 9.92 8.44 -11.90
N VAL A 95 9.63 7.33 -12.57
CA VAL A 95 9.27 6.07 -11.93
C VAL A 95 10.56 5.35 -11.58
N HIS A 96 10.83 5.14 -10.29
CA HIS A 96 11.95 4.29 -9.88
C HIS A 96 11.41 2.90 -9.53
N LEU A 97 12.00 1.88 -10.17
CA LEU A 97 11.77 0.48 -9.87
C LEU A 97 12.76 0.07 -8.77
N GLU A 98 12.37 0.23 -7.50
CA GLU A 98 13.19 -0.27 -6.41
C GLU A 98 12.92 -1.75 -6.17
N TYR A 99 13.88 -2.59 -6.60
CA TYR A 99 14.03 -3.93 -6.04
C TYR A 99 14.51 -3.77 -4.60
N MET A 100 13.82 -4.40 -3.64
CA MET A 100 14.15 -4.39 -2.20
C MET A 100 15.46 -5.13 -1.90
N GLN A 101 16.58 -4.76 -2.53
CA GLN A 101 17.91 -5.31 -2.28
C GLN A 101 18.94 -4.26 -1.87
N HIS A 102 18.53 -3.00 -1.67
CA HIS A 102 19.47 -1.94 -1.26
C HIS A 102 18.97 -0.96 -0.19
N ILE A 103 18.03 -1.35 0.69
CA ILE A 103 17.90 -0.72 2.03
C ILE A 103 19.01 -1.27 2.95
N LYS A 104 20.26 -1.13 2.51
CA LYS A 104 21.48 -1.30 3.31
C LYS A 104 22.49 -0.19 3.03
N MET A 105 22.02 0.98 2.58
CA MET A 105 22.88 2.15 2.38
C MET A 105 22.36 3.46 2.99
N HIS A 106 21.29 3.44 3.79
CA HIS A 106 20.84 4.66 4.47
C HIS A 106 20.16 4.48 5.83
N PHE A 107 20.16 3.26 6.40
CA PHE A 107 19.73 3.02 7.78
C PHE A 107 20.90 3.05 8.78
N ASP A 108 22.15 2.99 8.30
CA ASP A 108 23.34 3.08 9.16
C ASP A 108 23.65 4.52 9.65
N CYS A 109 22.87 5.52 9.24
CA CYS A 109 23.04 6.91 9.70
C CYS A 109 22.04 7.33 10.81
N CYS A 110 21.02 6.52 11.12
CA CYS A 110 20.05 6.80 12.19
C CYS A 110 20.18 5.85 13.40
N SER A 111 21.36 5.29 13.63
CA SER A 111 21.69 4.53 14.86
C SER A 111 22.74 5.24 15.74
N CYS A 112 22.88 6.56 15.60
CA CYS A 112 23.69 7.38 16.51
C CYS A 112 23.09 8.78 16.62
N SER A 113 22.26 8.98 17.64
CA SER A 113 22.02 10.23 18.42
C SER A 113 20.89 9.96 19.41
#